data_AF-A0A0C3LRT6-F1
#
_entry.id   AF-A0A0C3LRT6-F1
#
_cell.length_a   1.000
_cell.length_b   1.000
_cell.length_c   1.000
_cell.angle_alpha   90.00
_cell.angle_beta   90.00
_cell.angle_gamma   90.00
#
_symmetry.space_group_name_H-M   'P 1'
#
loop_
_entity.id
_entity.type
_entity.pdbx_description
1 polymer ?
#
loop_
_entity_poly.entity_id
_entity_poly.type
_entity_poly.pdbx_seq_one_letter_code
_entity_poly.pdbx_strand_id
1 'polypeptide(L)'
;MRFSVVVFFAASVASAYTVLKRQDTIQACLTTCFETSRSAPTPCAAFDTPCLCLNGNFLTAVTTCAQKDCDKKDLEAAGAGALASCKAAGVDLTNPLPRCALQCLEIPSPTACPDEDDGTCSCKDTAFIQAIDTCFRSSCTGRDLTTAEAVYSAACRASGVYIPRNLGAA
;
A
#
# COMPACT_ATOMS: atom_id res chain seq x y z
N MET A 1 41.38 24.68 41.32
CA MET A 1 41.71 25.68 40.27
C MET A 1 41.94 24.90 38.99
N ARG A 2 41.33 25.13 37.82
CA ARG A 2 40.68 26.32 37.24
C ARG A 2 39.54 25.86 36.30
N PHE A 3 38.54 26.72 36.18
CA PHE A 3 37.41 26.62 35.24
C PHE A 3 37.84 26.95 33.81
N SER A 4 37.13 26.39 32.82
CA SER A 4 36.84 27.08 31.56
C SER A 4 35.53 26.54 30.98
N VAL A 5 34.61 27.48 30.77
CA VAL A 5 33.24 27.33 30.24
C VAL A 5 33.30 27.49 28.72
N VAL A 6 32.60 26.63 27.98
CA VAL A 6 32.15 26.94 26.62
C VAL A 6 30.64 26.68 26.55
N VAL A 7 29.89 27.78 26.50
CA VAL A 7 28.50 27.88 26.04
C VAL A 7 28.51 27.79 24.52
N PHE A 8 27.50 27.17 23.89
CA PHE A 8 26.94 27.41 22.53
C PHE A 8 26.26 26.10 22.04
N PHE A 9 24.99 25.98 21.64
CA PHE A 9 23.85 26.87 21.45
C PHE A 9 22.60 26.13 21.93
N ALA A 10 21.75 26.80 22.72
CA ALA A 10 20.35 26.43 22.81
C ALA A 10 19.69 26.79 21.46
N ALA A 11 19.58 25.82 20.55
CA ALA A 11 18.66 25.93 19.43
C ALA A 11 17.25 25.82 20.02
N SER A 12 16.63 26.97 20.17
CA SER A 12 15.23 27.16 20.54
C SER A 12 14.31 26.26 19.71
N VAL A 13 13.88 25.14 20.29
CA VAL A 13 12.59 24.51 19.99
C VAL A 13 11.49 25.44 20.49
N ALA A 14 11.36 26.61 19.87
CA ALA A 14 10.27 27.54 20.12
C ALA A 14 9.34 27.68 18.90
N SER A 15 9.60 26.94 17.81
CA SER A 15 8.81 27.03 16.56
C SER A 15 8.23 25.69 16.07
N ALA A 16 8.16 24.65 16.91
CA ALA A 16 7.50 23.39 16.56
C ALA A 16 6.17 23.13 17.29
N TYR A 17 5.87 23.89 18.35
CA TYR A 17 4.69 23.63 19.20
C TYR A 17 3.34 23.97 18.52
N THR A 18 3.32 24.79 17.46
CA THR A 18 2.08 25.13 16.75
C THR A 18 1.73 24.14 15.63
N VAL A 19 2.68 23.31 15.17
CA VAL A 19 2.43 22.25 14.18
C VAL A 19 2.04 20.93 14.87
N LEU A 20 2.65 20.61 16.02
CA LEU A 20 2.35 19.40 16.78
C LEU A 20 0.93 19.36 17.37
N LYS A 21 0.38 20.48 17.85
CA LYS A 21 -0.99 20.50 18.39
C LYS A 21 -2.09 20.27 17.35
N ARG A 22 -1.85 20.59 16.08
CA ARG A 22 -2.77 20.22 14.99
C ARG A 22 -2.58 18.76 14.60
N GLN A 23 -1.38 18.20 14.65
CA GLN A 23 -1.19 16.78 14.37
C GLN A 23 -1.91 15.88 15.38
N ASP A 24 -2.01 16.24 16.66
CA ASP A 24 -2.67 15.39 17.67
C ASP A 24 -4.15 15.09 17.37
N THR A 25 -4.93 16.05 16.83
CA THR A 25 -6.35 15.83 16.49
C THR A 25 -6.56 15.30 15.07
N ILE A 26 -5.76 15.76 14.12
CA ILE A 26 -5.81 15.35 12.70
C ILE A 26 -5.43 13.87 12.56
N GLN A 27 -4.37 13.47 13.28
CA GLN A 27 -3.91 12.09 13.29
C GLN A 27 -4.89 11.18 14.04
N ALA A 28 -5.60 11.68 15.05
CA ALA A 28 -6.52 10.87 15.84
C ALA A 28 -7.74 10.39 15.02
N CYS A 29 -8.37 11.25 14.21
CA CYS A 29 -9.53 10.86 13.41
C CYS A 29 -9.17 9.76 12.39
N LEU A 30 -8.11 9.99 11.63
CA LEU A 30 -7.65 9.05 10.60
C LEU A 30 -7.12 7.75 11.18
N THR A 31 -6.41 7.81 12.30
CA THR A 31 -5.97 6.61 13.01
C THR A 31 -7.18 5.79 13.46
N THR A 32 -8.23 6.46 13.96
CA THR A 32 -9.47 5.78 14.35
C THR A 32 -10.17 5.13 13.16
N CYS A 33 -10.32 5.84 12.04
CA CYS A 33 -10.91 5.28 10.83
C CYS A 33 -10.11 4.11 10.28
N PHE A 34 -8.78 4.23 10.24
CA PHE A 34 -7.90 3.16 9.80
C PHE A 34 -8.02 1.92 10.68
N GLU A 35 -7.90 2.06 12.00
CA GLU A 35 -8.02 0.92 12.93
C GLU A 35 -9.41 0.29 12.86
N THR A 36 -10.47 1.10 12.76
CA THR A 36 -11.84 0.59 12.63
C THR A 36 -11.99 -0.24 11.36
N SER A 37 -11.55 0.27 10.20
CA SER A 37 -11.60 -0.46 8.94
C SER A 37 -10.68 -1.69 8.91
N ARG A 38 -9.61 -1.68 9.71
CA ARG A 38 -8.63 -2.77 9.81
C ARG A 38 -9.06 -3.91 10.71
N SER A 39 -10.15 -3.74 11.47
CA SER A 39 -10.74 -4.78 12.33
C SER A 39 -11.27 -5.97 11.54
N ALA A 40 -11.70 -5.75 10.29
CA ALA A 40 -12.26 -6.78 9.40
C ALA A 40 -11.90 -6.51 7.93
N PRO A 41 -10.61 -6.46 7.55
CA PRO A 41 -10.20 -6.00 6.24
C PRO A 41 -10.22 -7.14 5.23
N THR A 42 -11.32 -7.89 5.17
CA THR A 42 -11.43 -9.05 4.29
C THR A 42 -11.26 -8.62 2.83
N PRO A 43 -10.53 -9.39 2.02
CA PRO A 43 -9.88 -10.66 2.35
C PRO A 43 -8.42 -10.55 2.85
N CYS A 44 -7.91 -9.34 3.05
CA CYS A 44 -6.56 -9.10 3.56
C CYS A 44 -6.43 -9.42 5.07
N ALA A 45 -5.22 -9.79 5.49
CA ALA A 45 -4.89 -9.79 6.90
C ALA A 45 -4.72 -8.35 7.41
N ALA A 46 -5.06 -8.10 8.68
CA ALA A 46 -5.01 -6.78 9.30
C ALA A 46 -3.64 -6.08 9.25
N PHE A 47 -2.55 -6.84 9.11
CA PHE A 47 -1.18 -6.30 9.05
C PHE A 47 -0.51 -6.52 7.68
N ASP A 48 -1.25 -6.98 6.67
CA ASP A 48 -0.74 -7.11 5.30
C ASP A 48 -0.92 -5.77 4.56
N THR A 49 -0.08 -4.79 4.92
CA THR A 49 -0.16 -3.43 4.36
C THR A 49 -0.18 -3.41 2.82
N PRO A 50 0.65 -4.19 2.08
CA PRO A 50 0.54 -4.26 0.63
C PRO A 50 -0.84 -4.70 0.13
N CYS A 51 -1.44 -5.71 0.76
CA CYS A 51 -2.80 -6.17 0.42
C CYS A 51 -3.84 -5.08 0.73
N LEU A 52 -3.77 -4.48 1.92
CA LEU A 52 -4.68 -3.41 2.34
C LEU A 52 -4.66 -2.22 1.37
N CYS A 53 -3.48 -1.85 0.89
CA CYS A 53 -3.28 -0.78 -0.09
C CYS A 53 -3.95 -1.06 -1.45
N LEU A 54 -4.20 -2.34 -1.78
CA LEU A 54 -4.84 -2.75 -3.04
C LEU A 54 -6.28 -3.24 -2.82
N ASN A 55 -6.77 -3.26 -1.57
CA ASN A 55 -8.12 -3.69 -1.22
C ASN A 55 -9.10 -2.51 -1.31
N GLY A 56 -9.88 -2.47 -2.39
CA GLY A 56 -10.88 -1.43 -2.62
C GLY A 56 -11.93 -1.31 -1.52
N ASN A 57 -12.33 -2.41 -0.87
CA ASN A 57 -13.31 -2.37 0.23
C ASN A 57 -12.71 -1.70 1.48
N PHE A 58 -11.47 -2.04 1.81
CA PHE A 58 -10.75 -1.40 2.90
C PHE A 58 -10.56 0.11 2.64
N LEU A 59 -10.06 0.47 1.45
CA LEU A 59 -9.86 1.88 1.07
C LEU A 59 -11.17 2.66 1.08
N THR A 60 -12.27 2.06 0.61
CA THR A 60 -13.60 2.67 0.65
C THR A 60 -14.06 2.87 2.09
N ALA A 61 -13.93 1.87 2.95
CA ALA A 61 -14.32 1.97 4.35
C ALA A 61 -13.56 3.08 5.10
N VAL A 62 -12.24 3.17 4.90
CA VAL A 62 -11.41 4.24 5.49
C VAL A 62 -11.86 5.60 4.97
N THR A 63 -12.09 5.72 3.66
CA THR A 63 -12.51 6.97 3.03
C THR A 63 -13.89 7.42 3.51
N THR A 64 -14.85 6.50 3.59
CA THR A 64 -16.21 6.79 4.08
C THR A 64 -16.19 7.23 5.54
N CYS A 65 -15.40 6.57 6.39
CA CYS A 65 -15.22 7.00 7.77
C CYS A 65 -14.61 8.41 7.83
N ALA A 66 -13.53 8.64 7.07
CA ALA A 66 -12.82 9.92 7.10
C ALA A 66 -13.69 11.07 6.59
N GLN A 67 -14.50 10.85 5.55
CA GLN A 67 -15.44 11.84 5.03
C GLN A 67 -16.55 12.20 6.02
N LYS A 68 -16.92 11.27 6.90
CA LYS A 68 -17.97 11.45 7.90
C LYS A 68 -17.46 12.18 9.14
N ASP A 69 -16.28 11.78 9.62
CA ASP A 69 -15.83 12.11 10.98
C ASP A 69 -14.59 13.02 11.01
N CYS A 70 -13.91 13.28 9.87
CA CYS A 70 -12.72 14.13 9.81
C CYS A 70 -12.95 15.46 9.04
N ASP A 71 -12.17 16.49 9.37
CA ASP A 71 -12.21 17.77 8.65
C ASP A 71 -11.59 17.67 7.24
N LYS A 72 -12.03 18.50 6.30
CA LYS A 72 -11.52 18.49 4.90
C LYS A 72 -9.99 18.61 4.80
N LYS A 73 -9.38 19.41 5.67
CA LYS A 73 -7.92 19.60 5.70
C LYS A 73 -7.17 18.33 6.12
N ASP A 74 -7.86 17.43 6.81
CA ASP A 74 -7.30 16.19 7.35
C ASP A 74 -7.30 15.13 6.26
N LEU A 75 -8.27 15.15 5.34
CA LEU A 75 -8.36 14.24 4.21
C LEU A 75 -7.16 14.35 3.25
N GLU A 76 -6.66 15.55 3.00
CA GLU A 76 -5.48 15.75 2.13
C GLU A 76 -4.20 15.20 2.78
N ALA A 77 -3.98 15.52 4.06
CA ALA A 77 -2.85 14.99 4.81
C ALA A 77 -2.94 13.46 4.98
N ALA A 78 -4.16 12.93 5.15
CA ALA A 78 -4.43 11.49 5.17
C ALA A 78 -4.00 10.80 3.89
N GLY A 79 -4.44 11.34 2.75
CA GLY A 79 -4.14 10.79 1.44
C GLY A 79 -2.64 10.74 1.22
N ALA A 80 -1.92 11.82 1.54
CA ALA A 80 -0.46 11.85 1.47
C ALA A 80 0.20 10.80 2.40
N GLY A 81 -0.29 10.66 3.64
CA GLY A 81 0.18 9.66 4.59
C GLY A 81 -0.08 8.21 4.14
N ALA A 82 -1.25 7.95 3.56
CA ALA A 82 -1.62 6.64 3.02
C ALA A 82 -0.75 6.27 1.81
N LEU A 83 -0.56 7.20 0.86
CA LEU A 83 0.35 7.02 -0.28
C LEU A 83 1.78 6.72 0.18
N ALA A 84 2.29 7.48 1.16
CA ALA A 84 3.60 7.26 1.73
C ALA A 84 3.72 5.89 2.43
N SER A 85 2.69 5.48 3.17
CA SER A 85 2.65 4.19 3.88
C SER A 85 2.61 3.01 2.92
N CYS A 86 1.78 3.08 1.87
CA CYS A 86 1.74 2.06 0.82
C CYS A 86 3.07 1.97 0.08
N LYS A 87 3.67 3.13 -0.27
CA LYS A 87 4.97 3.17 -0.93
C LYS A 87 6.08 2.58 -0.06
N ALA A 88 6.08 2.85 1.25
CA ALA A 88 6.99 2.24 2.21
C ALA A 88 6.80 0.72 2.32
N ALA A 89 5.56 0.23 2.13
CA ALA A 89 5.24 -1.18 2.05
C ALA A 89 5.53 -1.82 0.67
N GLY A 90 6.07 -1.05 -0.29
CA GLY A 90 6.44 -1.54 -1.62
C GLY A 90 5.34 -1.43 -2.68
N VAL A 91 4.23 -0.77 -2.37
CA VAL A 91 3.12 -0.50 -3.31
C VAL A 91 3.05 1.00 -3.59
N ASP A 92 3.57 1.44 -4.73
CA ASP A 92 3.36 2.82 -5.18
C ASP A 92 2.00 2.92 -5.87
N LEU A 93 0.96 3.41 -5.19
CA LEU A 93 -0.40 3.49 -5.76
C LEU A 93 -0.50 4.40 -7.00
N THR A 94 0.51 5.23 -7.27
CA THR A 94 0.55 6.03 -8.50
C THR A 94 1.16 5.25 -9.67
N ASN A 95 2.04 4.29 -9.38
CA ASN A 95 2.76 3.47 -10.34
C ASN A 95 3.01 2.08 -9.73
N PRO A 96 1.96 1.25 -9.58
CA PRO A 96 2.03 0.05 -8.73
C PRO A 96 3.00 -0.99 -9.29
N LEU A 97 3.19 -1.03 -10.61
CA LEU A 97 4.16 -1.89 -11.26
C LEU A 97 5.33 -1.08 -11.86
N PRO A 98 6.54 -1.64 -11.86
CA PRO A 98 7.66 -1.07 -12.58
C PRO A 98 7.38 -1.07 -14.09
N ARG A 99 7.98 -0.14 -14.83
CA ARG A 99 7.73 0.01 -16.27
C ARG A 99 7.97 -1.28 -17.07
N CYS A 100 8.97 -2.06 -16.69
CA CYS A 100 9.29 -3.34 -17.33
C CYS A 100 8.21 -4.41 -17.18
N ALA A 101 7.26 -4.25 -16.24
CA ALA A 101 6.20 -5.20 -15.98
C ALA A 101 4.86 -4.79 -16.63
N LEU A 102 4.77 -3.58 -17.19
CA LEU A 102 3.50 -3.06 -17.72
C LEU A 102 3.00 -3.89 -18.90
N GLN A 103 3.86 -4.34 -19.82
CA GLN A 103 3.42 -5.19 -20.93
C GLN A 103 2.92 -6.57 -20.48
N CYS A 104 3.27 -7.01 -19.28
CA CYS A 104 2.76 -8.28 -18.75
C CYS A 104 1.28 -8.18 -18.34
N LEU A 105 0.74 -6.98 -18.14
CA LEU A 105 -0.69 -6.78 -17.93
C LEU A 105 -1.51 -6.93 -19.21
N GLU A 106 -0.86 -6.96 -20.38
CA GLU A 106 -1.53 -7.18 -21.67
C GLU A 106 -1.77 -8.68 -21.95
N ILE A 107 -1.30 -9.57 -21.06
CA ILE A 107 -1.62 -10.99 -21.13
C ILE A 107 -3.14 -11.14 -20.94
N PRO A 108 -3.86 -11.74 -21.92
CA PRO A 108 -5.31 -11.89 -21.84
C PRO A 108 -5.72 -12.69 -20.60
N SER A 109 -6.83 -12.28 -19.98
CA SER A 109 -7.44 -13.02 -18.88
C SER A 109 -7.80 -14.46 -19.32
N PRO A 110 -7.89 -15.41 -18.37
CA PRO A 110 -8.32 -16.77 -18.70
C PRO A 110 -9.72 -16.76 -19.33
N THR A 111 -9.92 -17.51 -20.42
CA THR A 111 -11.23 -17.62 -21.09
C THR A 111 -12.31 -18.25 -20.21
N ALA A 112 -11.92 -18.93 -19.14
CA ALA A 112 -12.81 -19.48 -18.12
C ALA A 112 -13.34 -18.41 -17.14
N CYS A 113 -12.76 -17.21 -17.14
CA CYS A 113 -13.20 -16.11 -16.29
C CYS A 113 -14.34 -15.33 -16.94
N PRO A 114 -15.40 -14.98 -16.19
CA PRO A 114 -16.58 -14.31 -16.75
C PRO A 114 -16.27 -12.90 -17.29
N ASP A 115 -15.35 -12.20 -16.63
CA ASP A 115 -14.98 -10.82 -16.90
C ASP A 115 -13.45 -10.66 -16.88
N GLU A 116 -12.92 -9.78 -17.72
CA GLU A 116 -11.48 -9.51 -17.81
C GLU A 116 -10.89 -8.92 -16.52
N ASP A 117 -11.73 -8.25 -15.72
CA ASP A 117 -11.37 -7.65 -14.43
C ASP A 117 -11.68 -8.55 -13.22
N ASP A 118 -12.12 -9.80 -13.43
CA ASP A 118 -12.31 -10.75 -12.33
C ASP A 118 -10.94 -11.24 -11.81
N GLY A 119 -10.35 -10.41 -10.95
CA GLY A 119 -9.09 -10.72 -10.29
C GLY A 119 -9.19 -11.96 -9.40
N THR A 120 -10.37 -12.31 -8.88
CA THR A 120 -10.53 -13.53 -8.08
C THR A 120 -10.42 -14.77 -8.95
N CYS A 121 -11.09 -14.77 -10.10
CA CYS A 121 -11.00 -15.86 -11.06
C CYS A 121 -9.60 -15.96 -11.66
N SER A 122 -9.06 -14.84 -12.14
CA SER A 122 -7.73 -14.78 -12.77
C SER A 122 -6.63 -15.24 -11.83
N CYS A 123 -6.68 -14.84 -10.55
CA CYS A 123 -5.70 -15.27 -9.55
C CYS A 123 -5.80 -16.75 -9.15
N LYS A 124 -6.93 -17.42 -9.42
CA LYS A 124 -7.08 -18.88 -9.21
C LYS A 124 -6.57 -19.70 -10.40
N ASP A 125 -6.44 -19.10 -11.58
CA ASP A 125 -5.93 -19.80 -12.76
C ASP A 125 -4.40 -19.88 -12.71
N THR A 126 -3.89 -21.06 -12.35
CA THR A 126 -2.45 -21.26 -12.19
C THR A 126 -1.66 -21.05 -13.49
N ALA A 127 -2.25 -21.31 -14.65
CA ALA A 127 -1.58 -21.13 -15.94
C ALA A 127 -1.41 -19.64 -16.27
N PHE A 128 -2.42 -18.83 -15.99
CA PHE A 128 -2.34 -17.39 -16.10
C PHE A 128 -1.34 -16.78 -15.13
N ILE A 129 -1.33 -17.23 -13.87
CA ILE A 129 -0.31 -16.78 -12.89
C ILE A 129 1.10 -17.12 -13.36
N GLN A 130 1.31 -18.32 -13.90
CA GLN A 130 2.61 -18.72 -14.47
C GLN A 130 2.99 -17.90 -15.70
N ALA A 131 2.04 -17.54 -16.56
CA ALA A 131 2.29 -16.68 -17.72
C ALA A 131 2.75 -15.28 -17.29
N ILE A 132 2.08 -14.70 -16.28
CA ILE A 132 2.44 -13.40 -15.69
C ILE A 132 3.84 -13.47 -15.05
N ASP A 133 4.11 -14.48 -14.22
CA ASP A 133 5.43 -14.66 -13.59
C ASP A 133 6.55 -14.82 -14.63
N THR A 134 6.32 -15.64 -15.65
CA THR A 134 7.27 -15.84 -16.75
C THR A 134 7.56 -14.52 -17.45
N CYS A 135 6.53 -13.71 -17.71
CA CYS A 135 6.71 -12.39 -18.31
C CYS A 135 7.47 -11.43 -17.40
N PHE A 136 7.18 -11.42 -16.09
CA PHE A 136 7.95 -10.60 -15.14
C PHE A 136 9.42 -11.01 -15.12
N ARG A 137 9.72 -12.31 -15.05
CA ARG A 137 11.10 -12.83 -15.05
C ARG A 137 11.85 -12.54 -16.34
N SER A 138 11.16 -12.53 -17.48
CA SER A 138 11.79 -12.21 -18.77
C SER A 138 12.02 -10.72 -18.97
N SER A 139 11.20 -9.87 -18.35
CA SER A 139 11.14 -8.45 -18.65
C SER A 139 11.78 -7.57 -17.58
N CYS A 140 11.75 -8.01 -16.32
CA CYS A 140 12.23 -7.28 -15.16
C CYS A 140 13.39 -8.03 -14.49
N THR A 141 14.26 -7.29 -13.78
CA THR A 141 15.35 -7.87 -13.00
C THR A 141 15.48 -7.17 -11.64
N GLY A 142 16.24 -7.78 -10.72
CA GLY A 142 16.57 -7.18 -9.43
C GLY A 142 15.35 -6.70 -8.64
N ARG A 143 15.40 -5.42 -8.22
CA ARG A 143 14.33 -4.81 -7.42
C ARG A 143 13.01 -4.69 -8.19
N ASP A 144 13.05 -4.48 -9.50
CA ASP A 144 11.84 -4.35 -10.31
C ASP A 144 11.10 -5.68 -10.38
N LEU A 145 11.81 -6.80 -10.62
CA LEU A 145 11.21 -8.14 -10.58
C LEU A 145 10.57 -8.41 -9.21
N THR A 146 11.30 -8.14 -8.13
CA THR A 146 10.80 -8.34 -6.76
C THR A 146 9.55 -7.49 -6.48
N THR A 147 9.53 -6.25 -6.99
CA THR A 147 8.38 -5.35 -6.83
C THR A 147 7.18 -5.85 -7.62
N ALA A 148 7.37 -6.27 -8.87
CA ALA A 148 6.31 -6.78 -9.72
C ALA A 148 5.64 -8.03 -9.12
N GLU A 149 6.42 -9.03 -8.70
CA GLU A 149 5.92 -10.24 -8.05
C GLU A 149 5.19 -9.92 -6.75
N ALA A 150 5.75 -9.03 -5.90
CA ALA A 150 5.16 -8.68 -4.62
C ALA A 150 3.84 -7.92 -4.75
N VAL A 151 3.77 -6.96 -5.68
CA VAL A 151 2.56 -6.17 -5.95
C VAL A 151 1.47 -7.04 -6.54
N TYR A 152 1.80 -7.87 -7.54
CA TYR A 152 0.83 -8.77 -8.14
C TYR A 152 0.29 -9.79 -7.13
N SER A 153 1.17 -10.34 -6.28
CA SER A 153 0.76 -11.20 -5.17
C SER A 153 -0.16 -10.50 -4.18
N ALA A 154 0.10 -9.23 -3.87
CA ALA A 154 -0.74 -8.44 -2.99
C ALA A 154 -2.11 -8.13 -3.63
N ALA A 155 -2.17 -7.89 -4.94
CA ALA A 155 -3.41 -7.70 -5.67
C ALA A 155 -4.29 -8.96 -5.61
N CYS A 156 -3.72 -10.15 -5.84
CA CYS A 156 -4.47 -11.40 -5.71
C CYS A 156 -4.99 -11.63 -4.30
N ARG A 157 -4.19 -11.31 -3.27
CA ARG A 157 -4.65 -11.38 -1.88
C ARG A 157 -5.77 -10.39 -1.60
N ALA A 158 -5.76 -9.21 -2.22
CA ALA A 158 -6.86 -8.24 -2.12
C ALA A 158 -8.15 -8.73 -2.82
N SER A 159 -8.03 -9.58 -3.84
CA SER A 159 -9.15 -10.34 -4.43
C SER A 159 -9.51 -11.62 -3.67
N GLY A 160 -8.78 -11.94 -2.60
CA GLY A 160 -9.07 -13.08 -1.73
C GLY A 160 -8.48 -14.40 -2.17
N VAL A 161 -7.48 -14.35 -3.05
CA VAL A 161 -6.69 -15.50 -3.46
C VAL A 161 -5.28 -15.37 -2.89
N TYR A 162 -4.89 -16.34 -2.06
CA TYR A 162 -3.53 -16.38 -1.56
C TYR A 162 -2.58 -16.95 -2.60
N ILE A 163 -1.59 -16.17 -3.00
CA ILE A 163 -0.43 -16.62 -3.77
C ILE A 163 0.87 -16.16 -3.08
N PRO A 164 1.93 -16.97 -3.13
CA PRO A 164 3.21 -16.64 -2.52
C PRO A 164 3.82 -15.40 -3.20
N ARG A 165 4.57 -14.59 -2.43
CA ARG A 165 5.23 -13.38 -2.92
C ARG A 165 6.27 -13.62 -4.02
N ASN A 166 6.76 -14.85 -4.14
CA ASN A 166 7.57 -15.31 -5.26
C ASN A 166 6.69 -16.31 -6.03
N LEU A 167 6.18 -15.88 -7.19
CA LEU A 167 5.23 -16.64 -7.98
C LEU A 167 5.84 -17.93 -8.56
N GLY A 168 7.18 -18.02 -8.63
CA GLY A 168 7.92 -19.20 -9.09
C GLY A 168 8.42 -20.13 -7.97
N ALA A 169 8.01 -19.91 -6.72
CA ALA A 169 8.41 -20.75 -5.57
C ALA A 169 7.42 -21.89 -5.25
N ALA A 170 6.53 -22.23 -6.18
CA ALA A 170 5.55 -23.32 -6.05
C ALA A 170 6.11 -24.65 -6.55
#